data_AF-A0A9Q3CFV2-F1
#
_entry.id   AF-A0A9Q3CFV2-F1
#
_cell.length_a   1.000
_cell.length_b   1.000
_cell.length_c   1.000
_cell.angle_alpha   90.00
_cell.angle_beta   90.00
_cell.angle_gamma   90.00
#
_symmetry.space_group_name_H-M   'P 1'
#
loop_
_entity.id
_entity.type
_entity.pdbx_description
1 polymer ?
#
loop_
_entity_poly.entity_id
_entity_poly.type
_entity_poly.pdbx_seq_one_letter_code
_entity_poly.pdbx_strand_id
1 'polypeptide(L)'
;MLLLTITISIVYLDIKLRAQVVGMRKAGLSFWAIAAHSNLPLSTVYKTIQRFNLRGTCKTASKTGCPTKMNEHDRWELSRIITQHHCLTVAQVADMLTTQVSTRTVQQEIH
;
A
#
# COMPACT_ATOMS: atom_id res chain seq x y z
N MET A 1 -12.93 -31.53 -14.15
CA MET A 1 -12.47 -30.87 -12.91
C MET A 1 -10.97 -30.52 -13.00
N LEU A 2 -10.57 -29.54 -13.81
CA LEU A 2 -9.15 -29.17 -13.95
C LEU A 2 -8.95 -27.76 -14.53
N LEU A 3 -9.84 -26.81 -14.20
CA LEU A 3 -9.75 -25.41 -14.67
C LEU A 3 -9.93 -24.40 -13.53
N LEU A 4 -9.49 -24.72 -12.31
CA LEU A 4 -9.64 -23.84 -11.15
C LEU A 4 -8.32 -23.47 -10.44
N THR A 5 -7.17 -23.93 -10.92
CA THR A 5 -5.86 -23.61 -10.32
C THR A 5 -5.05 -22.58 -11.11
N ILE A 6 -5.40 -22.28 -12.37
CA ILE A 6 -4.63 -21.35 -13.20
C ILE A 6 -4.97 -19.88 -12.90
N THR A 7 -6.15 -19.59 -12.36
CA THR A 7 -6.62 -18.22 -12.13
C THR A 7 -6.24 -17.62 -10.77
N ILE A 8 -5.85 -18.43 -9.78
CA ILE A 8 -5.51 -17.96 -8.41
C ILE A 8 -4.03 -17.54 -8.26
N SER A 9 -3.19 -17.72 -9.28
CA SER A 9 -1.77 -17.27 -9.25
C SER A 9 -1.57 -15.78 -9.57
N ILE A 10 -2.65 -14.99 -9.63
CA ILE A 10 -2.58 -13.54 -9.72
C ILE A 10 -2.08 -13.00 -8.37
N VAL A 11 -0.75 -12.79 -8.30
CA VAL A 11 -0.11 -11.70 -7.55
C VAL A 11 0.23 -12.00 -6.07
N TYR A 12 0.97 -13.08 -5.79
CA TYR A 12 1.87 -13.08 -4.64
C TYR A 12 3.18 -13.82 -4.92
N LEU A 13 4.06 -13.17 -5.68
CA LEU A 13 5.44 -13.63 -5.81
C LEU A 13 6.20 -13.32 -4.52
N ASP A 14 6.75 -14.36 -3.88
CA ASP A 14 7.54 -14.22 -2.67
C ASP A 14 8.72 -13.25 -2.88
N ILE A 15 9.08 -12.51 -1.82
CA ILE A 15 10.13 -11.50 -1.90
C ILE A 15 11.48 -12.11 -2.24
N LYS A 16 11.77 -13.34 -1.78
CA LYS A 16 13.02 -14.04 -2.07
C LYS A 16 13.14 -14.34 -3.55
N LEU A 17 12.06 -14.80 -4.18
CA LEU A 17 12.07 -15.12 -5.61
C LEU A 17 12.27 -13.85 -6.47
N ARG A 18 11.63 -12.73 -6.09
CA ARG A 18 11.88 -11.43 -6.74
C ARG A 18 13.33 -10.97 -6.61
N ALA A 19 13.89 -11.09 -5.41
CA ALA A 19 15.28 -10.74 -5.15
C ALA A 19 16.24 -11.63 -5.97
N GLN A 20 15.94 -12.93 -6.09
CA GLN A 20 16.71 -13.86 -6.91
C GLN A 20 16.67 -13.49 -8.39
N VAL A 21 15.49 -13.17 -8.94
CA VAL A 21 15.31 -12.68 -10.33
C VAL A 21 16.13 -11.41 -10.58
N VAL A 22 16.08 -10.45 -9.65
CA VAL A 22 16.87 -9.21 -9.73
C VAL A 22 18.37 -9.51 -9.63
N GLY A 23 18.77 -10.43 -8.76
CA GLY A 23 20.16 -10.88 -8.61
C GLY A 23 20.70 -11.49 -9.90
N MET A 24 19.96 -12.40 -10.54
CA MET A 24 20.34 -12.98 -11.83
C MET A 24 20.43 -11.92 -12.92
N ARG A 25 19.54 -10.93 -12.93
CA ARG A 25 19.63 -9.83 -13.88
C ARG A 25 20.89 -8.98 -13.67
N LYS A 26 21.25 -8.71 -12.41
CA LYS A 26 22.49 -8.00 -12.06
C LYS A 26 23.73 -8.80 -12.43
N ALA A 27 23.66 -10.13 -12.39
CA ALA A 27 24.72 -11.03 -12.87
C ALA A 27 24.81 -11.10 -14.41
N GLY A 28 23.98 -10.36 -15.15
CA GLY A 28 24.07 -10.26 -16.61
C GLY A 28 23.24 -11.28 -17.38
N LEU A 29 22.43 -12.11 -16.72
CA LEU A 29 21.59 -13.09 -17.42
C LEU A 29 20.52 -12.41 -18.29
N SER A 30 20.18 -13.07 -19.39
CA SER A 30 19.09 -12.66 -20.27
C SER A 30 17.72 -12.93 -19.62
N PHE A 31 16.69 -12.16 -19.99
CA PHE A 31 15.34 -12.35 -19.46
C PHE A 31 14.79 -13.77 -19.70
N TRP A 32 15.13 -14.37 -20.85
CA TRP A 32 14.77 -15.74 -21.19
C TRP A 32 15.45 -16.77 -20.28
N ALA A 33 16.75 -16.62 -20.03
CA ALA A 33 17.48 -17.51 -19.14
C ALA A 33 16.92 -17.45 -17.71
N ILE A 34 16.57 -16.25 -17.24
CA ILE A 34 15.96 -16.04 -15.93
C ILE A 34 14.57 -16.67 -15.85
N ALA A 35 13.74 -16.50 -16.89
CA ALA A 35 12.41 -17.10 -16.95
C ALA A 35 12.46 -18.64 -16.90
N ALA A 36 13.38 -19.23 -17.67
CA ALA A 36 13.60 -20.68 -17.68
C ALA A 36 14.11 -21.18 -16.32
N HIS A 37 15.05 -20.47 -15.70
CA HIS A 37 15.64 -20.87 -14.43
C HIS A 37 14.66 -20.72 -13.25
N SER A 38 13.87 -19.65 -13.21
CA SER A 38 12.92 -19.39 -12.12
C SER A 38 11.54 -20.03 -12.34
N ASN A 39 11.32 -20.71 -13.47
CA ASN A 39 10.01 -21.23 -13.88
C ASN A 39 8.91 -20.15 -13.82
N LEU A 40 9.22 -18.95 -14.31
CA LEU A 40 8.31 -17.80 -14.32
C LEU A 40 7.98 -17.38 -15.76
N PRO A 41 6.76 -16.88 -16.01
CA PRO A 41 6.45 -16.24 -17.28
C PRO A 41 7.41 -15.07 -17.56
N LEU A 42 7.84 -14.94 -18.82
CA LEU A 42 8.74 -13.85 -19.25
C LEU A 42 8.19 -12.47 -18.88
N SER A 43 6.88 -12.29 -19.00
CA SER A 43 6.17 -11.06 -18.61
C SER A 43 6.31 -10.73 -17.12
N THR A 44 6.31 -11.75 -16.25
CA THR A 44 6.51 -11.60 -14.81
C THR A 44 7.94 -11.21 -14.49
N VAL A 45 8.92 -11.82 -15.14
CA VAL A 45 10.35 -11.48 -15.02
C VAL A 45 10.57 -10.02 -15.44
N TYR A 46 10.04 -9.63 -16.60
CA TYR A 46 10.13 -8.27 -17.12
C TYR A 46 9.50 -7.25 -16.16
N LYS A 47 8.25 -7.47 -15.73
CA LYS A 47 7.55 -6.58 -14.78
C LYS A 47 8.29 -6.47 -13.44
N THR A 48 8.88 -7.57 -12.96
CA THR A 48 9.64 -7.58 -11.70
C THR A 48 10.89 -6.72 -11.80
N ILE A 49 11.67 -6.87 -12.87
CA ILE A 49 12.88 -6.09 -13.10
C ILE A 49 12.54 -4.62 -13.34
N GLN A 50 11.53 -4.32 -14.16
CA GLN A 50 11.09 -2.95 -14.40
C GLN A 50 10.63 -2.28 -13.10
N ARG A 51 9.85 -2.98 -12.27
CA ARG A 51 9.41 -2.45 -10.97
C ARG A 51 10.60 -2.21 -10.04
N PHE A 52 11.59 -3.10 -10.02
CA PHE A 52 12.82 -2.92 -9.25
C PHE A 52 13.61 -1.70 -9.72
N ASN A 53 13.76 -1.50 -11.04
CA ASN A 53 14.45 -0.34 -11.58
C ASN A 53 13.74 0.98 -11.24
N LEU A 54 12.40 0.99 -11.21
CA LEU A 54 11.61 2.18 -10.86
C LEU A 54 11.63 2.48 -9.36
N ARG A 55 11.55 1.47 -8.49
CA ARG A 55 11.34 1.65 -7.04
C ARG A 55 12.57 1.38 -6.19
N GLY A 56 13.60 0.75 -6.74
CA GLY A 56 14.78 0.26 -6.03
C GLY A 56 14.51 -0.90 -5.04
N THR A 57 13.27 -1.42 -4.97
CA THR A 57 12.87 -2.39 -3.95
C THR A 57 12.08 -3.57 -4.53
N CYS A 58 12.26 -4.75 -3.94
CA CYS A 58 11.49 -5.96 -4.27
C CYS A 58 10.20 -6.10 -3.43
N LYS A 59 10.05 -5.23 -2.42
CA LYS A 59 8.89 -5.22 -1.51
C LYS A 59 7.66 -4.76 -2.27
N THR A 60 6.54 -5.45 -2.05
CA THR A 60 5.24 -4.94 -2.51
C THR A 60 4.94 -3.68 -1.71
N ALA A 61 4.56 -2.59 -2.37
CA ALA A 61 4.12 -1.40 -1.66
C ALA A 61 2.87 -1.73 -0.85
N SER A 62 2.77 -1.14 0.34
CA SER A 62 1.52 -1.16 1.09
C SER A 62 0.42 -0.54 0.23
N LYS A 63 -0.80 -1.05 0.38
CA LYS A 63 -1.97 -0.44 -0.25
C LYS A 63 -2.13 0.95 0.36
N THR A 64 -1.99 1.98 -0.45
CA THR A 64 -2.39 3.33 -0.07
C THR A 64 -3.87 3.47 -0.48
N GLY A 65 -4.75 3.61 0.51
CA GLY A 65 -6.14 3.99 0.26
C GLY A 65 -6.25 5.42 -0.27
N CYS A 66 -7.47 5.87 -0.54
CA CYS A 66 -7.72 7.30 -0.75
C CYS A 66 -7.34 8.06 0.54
N PRO A 67 -6.58 9.17 0.45
CA PRO A 67 -6.27 9.96 1.63
C PRO A 67 -7.57 10.42 2.31
N THR A 68 -7.58 10.38 3.65
CA THR A 68 -8.67 10.91 4.45
C THR A 68 -8.79 12.41 4.25
N LYS A 69 -10.02 12.94 4.37
CA LYS A 69 -10.25 14.40 4.26
C LYS A 69 -9.50 15.18 5.34
N MET A 70 -9.38 14.60 6.54
CA MET A 70 -8.56 15.16 7.61
C MET A 70 -7.08 14.92 7.32
N ASN A 71 -6.32 16.00 7.34
CA ASN A 71 -4.86 15.93 7.34
C ASN A 71 -4.32 15.78 8.77
N GLU A 72 -3.01 15.56 8.90
CA GLU A 72 -2.33 15.49 10.19
C GLU A 72 -2.60 16.73 11.03
N HIS A 73 -2.51 17.94 10.45
CA HIS A 73 -2.80 19.18 11.17
C HIS A 73 -4.21 19.20 11.79
N ASP A 74 -5.21 18.71 11.07
CA ASP A 74 -6.59 18.65 11.54
C ASP A 74 -6.74 17.66 12.72
N ARG A 75 -5.97 16.57 12.72
CA ARG A 75 -5.91 15.62 13.84
C ARG A 75 -5.27 16.23 15.09
N TRP A 76 -4.24 17.04 14.90
CA TRP A 76 -3.63 17.80 15.98
C TRP A 76 -4.62 18.83 16.57
N GLU A 77 -5.34 19.54 15.71
CA GLU A 77 -6.40 20.45 16.13
C GLU A 77 -7.52 19.72 16.89
N LEU A 78 -8.01 18.60 16.36
CA LEU A 78 -9.01 17.75 17.01
C LEU A 78 -8.55 17.31 18.40
N SER A 79 -7.31 16.81 18.51
CA SER A 79 -6.72 16.35 19.77
C SER A 79 -6.63 17.47 20.81
N ARG A 80 -6.27 18.69 20.37
CA ARG A 80 -6.23 19.88 21.21
C ARG A 80 -7.62 20.23 21.75
N ILE A 81 -8.63 20.26 20.87
CA ILE A 81 -10.01 20.60 21.23
C ILE A 81 -10.56 19.61 22.27
N ILE A 82 -10.37 18.30 22.06
CA ILE A 82 -10.84 17.26 22.97
C ILE A 82 -10.17 17.38 24.34
N THR A 83 -8.85 17.66 24.35
CA THR A 83 -8.08 17.80 25.59
C THR A 83 -8.52 19.03 26.39
N GLN A 84 -8.83 20.14 25.72
CA GLN A 84 -9.27 21.38 26.37
C GLN A 84 -10.75 21.31 26.80
N HIS A 85 -11.58 20.58 26.06
CA HIS A 85 -13.03 20.59 26.23
C HIS A 85 -13.63 19.17 26.28
N HIS A 86 -13.43 18.49 27.41
CA HIS A 86 -13.86 17.11 27.64
C HIS A 86 -15.39 16.89 27.70
N CYS A 87 -16.19 17.95 27.82
CA CYS A 87 -17.66 17.86 27.91
C CYS A 87 -18.40 18.13 26.58
N LEU A 88 -17.69 18.38 25.48
CA LEU A 88 -18.32 18.73 24.22
C LEU A 88 -18.81 17.51 23.45
N THR A 89 -19.94 17.69 22.76
CA THR A 89 -20.49 16.66 21.88
C THR A 89 -19.70 16.59 20.57
N VAL A 90 -19.71 15.43 19.92
CA VAL A 90 -19.02 15.22 18.63
C VAL A 90 -19.46 16.23 17.56
N ALA A 91 -20.73 16.67 17.57
CA ALA A 91 -21.23 17.68 16.66
C ALA A 91 -20.56 19.05 16.90
N GLN A 92 -20.48 19.49 18.16
CA GLN A 92 -19.80 20.74 18.52
C GLN A 92 -18.31 20.70 18.20
N VAL A 93 -17.67 19.54 18.39
CA VAL A 93 -16.27 19.34 18.00
C VAL A 93 -16.08 19.45 16.49
N ALA A 94 -16.99 18.88 15.70
CA ALA A 94 -16.95 19.01 14.24
C ALA A 94 -17.12 20.46 13.76
N ASP A 95 -17.99 21.23 14.43
CA ASP A 95 -18.23 22.64 14.08
C ASP A 95 -17.05 23.57 14.40
N MET A 96 -16.20 23.19 15.37
CA MET A 96 -15.00 23.96 15.73
C MET A 96 -13.78 23.65 14.85
N LEU A 97 -13.81 22.58 14.06
CA LEU A 97 -12.71 22.24 13.16
C LEU A 97 -12.70 23.16 11.95
N THR A 98 -11.51 23.56 11.53
CA THR A 98 -11.34 24.36 10.30
C THR A 98 -11.77 23.59 9.05
N THR A 99 -11.58 22.26 9.06
CA THR A 99 -11.96 21.37 7.96
C THR A 99 -13.40 20.87 8.15
N GLN A 100 -14.26 21.11 7.15
CA GLN A 100 -15.64 20.60 7.17
C GLN A 100 -15.67 19.07 7.08
N VAL A 101 -15.87 18.40 8.21
CA VAL A 101 -15.91 16.93 8.31
C VAL A 101 -17.25 16.45 8.84
N SER A 102 -17.61 15.20 8.51
CA SER A 102 -18.83 14.60 9.06
C SER A 102 -18.62 14.22 10.52
N THR A 103 -19.68 14.25 11.33
CA THR A 103 -19.65 13.78 12.73
C THR A 103 -19.15 12.33 12.84
N ARG A 104 -19.49 11.48 11.87
CA ARG A 104 -18.99 10.10 11.77
C ARG A 104 -17.46 10.06 11.62
N THR A 105 -16.89 10.94 10.82
CA THR A 105 -15.43 11.01 10.61
C THR A 105 -14.73 11.39 11.90
N VAL A 106 -15.25 12.40 12.62
CA VAL A 106 -14.72 12.79 13.93
C VAL A 106 -14.82 11.63 14.91
N GLN A 107 -15.97 10.96 14.98
CA GLN A 107 -16.15 9.79 15.84
C GLN A 107 -15.17 8.65 15.52
N GLN A 108 -14.88 8.40 14.23
CA GLN A 108 -13.91 7.38 13.81
C GLN A 108 -12.47 7.72 14.19
N GLU A 109 -12.12 9.00 14.35
CA GLU A 109 -10.78 9.44 14.74
C GLU A 109 -10.62 9.52 16.27
N ILE A 110 -11.73 9.64 17.02
CA ILE A 110 -11.71 9.67 18.50
C ILE A 110 -11.64 8.26 19.11
N HIS A 111 -12.29 7.28 18.48
CA HIS A 111 -12.32 5.88 18.93
C HIS A 111 -11.05 5.12 18.56
#